data_AF-A0A0R1HTN5-F1
#
_entry.id   AF-A0A0R1HTN5-F1
#
_cell.length_a   1.000
_cell.length_b   1.000
_cell.length_c   1.000
_cell.angle_alpha   90.00
_cell.angle_beta   90.00
_cell.angle_gamma   90.00
#
_symmetry.space_group_name_H-M   'P 1'
#
loop_
_entity.id
_entity.type
_entity.pdbx_description
1 polymer ?
#
loop_
_entity_poly.entity_id
_entity_poly.type
_entity_poly.pdbx_seq_one_letter_code
_entity_poly.pdbx_strand_id
1 'polypeptide(L)'
;MKKLYQHYRKNQFWLWTGMETYALGIVFIIQANFFDLLPPAHSVVAGLDDPLSIFCLAIVGTFAVVYSIWDFHWFYARPILIAMLIFVWVTFFCGFLIHDIEIGAIISPGAVLTGGVIFRITSYAFTGDD
;
A
#
# COMPACT_ATOMS: atom_id res chain seq x y z
N MET A 1 -9.69 27.41 -7.89
CA MET A 1 -10.10 26.08 -8.40
C MET A 1 -9.29 25.57 -9.59
N LYS A 2 -9.00 26.37 -10.65
CA LYS A 2 -8.20 25.90 -11.81
C LYS A 2 -6.79 25.34 -11.46
N LYS A 3 -6.05 25.98 -10.54
CA LYS A 3 -4.72 25.50 -10.10
C LYS A 3 -4.78 24.13 -9.40
N LEU A 4 -5.76 23.93 -8.52
CA LEU A 4 -5.97 22.66 -7.79
C LEU A 4 -6.32 21.51 -8.74
N TYR A 5 -7.17 21.78 -9.75
CA TYR A 5 -7.55 20.77 -10.74
C TYR A 5 -6.38 20.37 -11.66
N GLN A 6 -5.51 21.31 -12.02
CA GLN A 6 -4.30 21.00 -12.80
C GLN A 6 -3.29 20.17 -12.00
N HIS A 7 -3.14 20.44 -10.70
CA HIS A 7 -2.30 19.65 -9.80
C HIS A 7 -2.87 18.26 -9.56
N TYR A 8 -4.19 18.17 -9.33
CA TYR A 8 -4.90 16.90 -9.27
C TYR A 8 -4.60 16.05 -10.50
N ARG A 9 -4.70 16.62 -11.70
CA ARG A 9 -4.39 15.92 -12.97
C ARG A 9 -2.92 15.49 -13.11
N LYS A 10 -1.96 16.19 -12.49
CA LYS A 10 -0.54 15.81 -12.50
C LYS A 10 -0.26 14.70 -11.48
N ASN A 11 -0.93 14.71 -10.33
CA ASN A 11 -0.69 13.80 -9.20
C ASN A 11 -1.75 12.69 -9.02
N GLN A 12 -2.60 12.43 -10.03
CA GLN A 12 -3.66 11.41 -9.97
C GLN A 12 -3.12 10.05 -9.58
N PHE A 13 -1.90 9.74 -10.00
CA PHE A 13 -1.19 8.52 -9.64
C PHE A 13 -1.09 8.28 -8.13
N TRP A 14 -0.66 9.30 -7.38
CA TRP A 14 -0.48 9.20 -5.93
C TRP A 14 -1.81 9.07 -5.20
N LEU A 15 -2.85 9.73 -5.72
CA LEU A 15 -4.20 9.64 -5.17
C LEU A 15 -4.78 8.23 -5.35
N TRP A 16 -4.69 7.66 -6.55
CA TRP A 16 -5.12 6.29 -6.82
C TRP A 16 -4.38 5.28 -5.95
N THR A 17 -3.07 5.46 -5.79
CA THR A 17 -2.24 4.59 -4.94
C THR A 17 -2.62 4.71 -3.45
N GLY A 18 -2.93 5.93 -2.98
CA GLY A 18 -3.48 6.15 -1.64
C GLY A 18 -4.84 5.46 -1.45
N MET A 19 -5.74 5.54 -2.44
CA MET A 19 -7.03 4.85 -2.39
C MET A 19 -6.89 3.32 -2.39
N GLU A 20 -5.95 2.77 -3.16
CA GLU A 20 -5.66 1.32 -3.10
C GLU A 20 -5.11 0.90 -1.74
N THR A 21 -4.32 1.75 -1.09
CA THR A 21 -3.79 1.49 0.26
C THR A 21 -4.94 1.46 1.29
N TYR A 22 -5.94 2.35 1.15
CA TYR A 22 -7.17 2.27 1.93
C TYR A 22 -8.00 1.05 1.61
N ALA A 23 -8.14 0.69 0.33
CA ALA A 23 -8.89 -0.50 -0.08
C ALA A 23 -8.29 -1.76 0.54
N LEU A 24 -6.96 -1.86 0.57
CA LEU A 24 -6.25 -2.93 1.27
C LEU A 24 -6.59 -2.96 2.76
N GLY A 25 -6.53 -1.81 3.45
CA GLY A 25 -6.92 -1.71 4.86
C GLY A 25 -8.38 -2.11 5.12
N ILE A 26 -9.32 -1.72 4.25
CA ILE A 26 -10.73 -2.09 4.34
C ILE A 26 -10.91 -3.61 4.17
N VAL A 27 -10.19 -4.22 3.23
CA VAL A 27 -10.22 -5.67 3.01
C VAL A 27 -9.81 -6.42 4.28
N PHE A 28 -8.78 -5.96 4.99
CA PHE A 28 -8.36 -6.55 6.26
C PHE A 28 -9.34 -6.31 7.41
N ILE A 29 -10.01 -5.16 7.45
CA ILE A 29 -11.09 -4.92 8.43
C ILE A 29 -12.25 -5.92 8.23
N ILE A 30 -12.61 -6.19 6.97
CA ILE A 30 -13.69 -7.14 6.64
C ILE A 30 -13.25 -8.59 6.90
N GLN A 31 -12.00 -8.92 6.59
CA GLN A 31 -11.42 -10.25 6.73
C GLN A 31 -10.44 -10.29 7.90
N ALA A 32 -10.92 -10.01 9.11
CA ALA A 32 -10.12 -9.82 10.33
C ALA A 32 -9.28 -11.05 10.78
N ASN A 33 -9.26 -12.15 10.02
CA ASN A 33 -8.48 -13.36 10.28
C ASN A 33 -7.98 -13.97 8.96
N PHE A 34 -7.56 -13.14 8.00
CA PHE A 34 -7.15 -13.62 6.68
C PHE A 34 -5.89 -14.49 6.76
N PHE A 35 -4.94 -14.11 7.61
CA PHE A 35 -3.69 -14.84 7.84
C PHE A 35 -3.79 -15.89 8.96
N ASP A 36 -4.94 -16.01 9.63
CA ASP A 36 -5.10 -16.92 10.76
C ASP A 36 -5.37 -18.35 10.25
N LEU A 37 -4.27 -19.06 9.96
CA LEU A 37 -4.29 -20.48 9.65
C LEU A 37 -4.52 -21.26 10.95
N LEU A 38 -5.44 -22.24 10.91
CA LEU A 38 -5.87 -23.09 12.03
C LEU A 38 -4.77 -23.36 13.11
N PRO A 39 -5.15 -23.46 14.41
CA PRO A 39 -4.19 -23.61 15.50
C PRO A 39 -3.36 -24.89 15.30
N PRO A 40 -2.01 -24.82 15.25
CA PRO A 40 -1.14 -24.04 16.14
C PRO A 40 -0.18 -23.07 15.41
N ALA A 41 -0.64 -22.37 14.37
CA ALA A 41 0.22 -21.45 13.64
C ALA A 41 0.22 -20.05 14.27
N HIS A 42 1.09 -19.81 15.26
CA HIS A 42 1.58 -18.45 15.51
C HIS A 42 2.48 -18.05 14.32
N SER A 43 1.86 -17.76 13.18
CA SER A 43 2.55 -17.24 12.01
C SER A 43 2.92 -15.78 12.30
N VAL A 44 4.16 -15.39 12.02
CA VAL A 44 4.66 -14.00 12.14
C VAL A 44 3.79 -13.03 11.31
N VAL A 45 3.05 -13.57 10.35
CA VAL A 45 2.15 -12.87 9.44
C VAL A 45 0.83 -12.47 10.13
N ALA A 46 0.43 -13.12 11.22
CA ALA A 46 -0.81 -12.78 11.96
C ALA A 46 -0.79 -11.34 12.49
N GLY A 47 0.41 -10.78 12.79
CA GLY A 47 0.55 -9.38 13.19
C GLY A 47 0.27 -8.37 12.06
N LEU A 48 0.18 -8.79 10.80
CA LEU A 48 -0.27 -7.91 9.72
C LEU A 48 -1.79 -7.68 9.72
N ASP A 49 -2.56 -8.62 10.25
CA ASP A 49 -4.01 -8.49 10.43
C ASP A 49 -4.37 -7.70 11.70
N ASP A 50 -3.38 -7.36 12.53
CA ASP A 50 -3.63 -6.60 13.76
C ASP A 50 -4.17 -5.19 13.45
N PRO A 51 -5.06 -4.66 14.32
CA PRO A 51 -5.60 -3.30 14.19
C PRO A 51 -4.52 -2.22 14.07
N LEU A 52 -3.35 -2.44 14.67
CA LEU A 52 -2.21 -1.52 14.59
C LEU A 52 -1.65 -1.43 13.15
N SER A 53 -1.54 -2.56 12.46
CA SER A 53 -1.04 -2.64 11.08
C SER A 53 -2.01 -1.99 10.10
N ILE A 54 -3.31 -2.21 10.30
CA ILE A 54 -4.39 -1.53 9.53
C ILE A 54 -4.38 -0.02 9.78
N PHE A 55 -4.11 0.41 11.01
CA PHE A 55 -3.99 1.83 11.34
C PHE A 55 -2.78 2.47 10.64
N CYS A 56 -1.65 1.77 10.58
CA CYS A 56 -0.47 2.21 9.81
C CYS A 56 -0.79 2.36 8.31
N LEU A 57 -1.56 1.44 7.71
CA LEU A 57 -2.06 1.57 6.34
C LEU A 57 -2.88 2.85 6.16
N ALA A 58 -3.78 3.13 7.09
CA ALA A 58 -4.62 4.33 7.05
C ALA A 58 -3.77 5.61 7.13
N ILE A 59 -2.72 5.64 7.97
CA ILE A 59 -1.80 6.79 8.05
C ILE A 59 -1.08 7.00 6.72
N VAL A 60 -0.48 5.95 6.16
CA VAL A 60 0.29 6.04 4.91
C VAL A 60 -0.62 6.39 3.73
N GLY A 61 -1.83 5.82 3.68
CA GLY A 61 -2.85 6.18 2.69
C GLY A 61 -3.28 7.65 2.81
N THR A 62 -3.49 8.14 4.04
CA THR A 62 -3.80 9.56 4.30
C THR A 62 -2.67 10.46 3.82
N PHE A 63 -1.42 10.09 4.12
CA PHE A 63 -0.24 10.85 3.71
C PHE A 63 -0.12 10.94 2.18
N ALA A 64 -0.37 9.83 1.47
CA ALA A 64 -0.40 9.80 0.00
C ALA A 64 -1.50 10.69 -0.59
N VAL A 65 -2.71 10.67 -0.01
CA VAL A 65 -3.82 11.53 -0.45
C VAL A 65 -3.52 13.00 -0.19
N VAL A 66 -3.03 13.34 1.00
CA VAL A 66 -2.67 14.72 1.36
C VAL A 66 -1.55 15.23 0.43
N TYR A 67 -0.54 14.42 0.15
CA TYR A 67 0.51 14.77 -0.81
C TYR A 67 -0.04 14.96 -2.23
N SER A 68 -1.02 14.17 -2.65
CA SER A 68 -1.61 14.30 -3.98
C SER A 68 -2.43 15.58 -4.19
N ILE A 69 -3.04 16.10 -3.11
CA ILE A 69 -3.91 17.28 -3.14
C ILE A 69 -3.13 18.56 -2.84
N TRP A 70 -2.10 18.47 -1.99
CA TRP A 70 -1.34 19.62 -1.51
C TRP A 70 -0.08 19.86 -2.35
N ASP A 71 0.13 21.11 -2.76
CA ASP A 71 1.34 21.56 -3.46
C ASP A 71 2.49 21.73 -2.45
N PHE A 72 3.09 20.62 -2.03
CA PHE A 72 4.31 20.65 -1.22
C PHE A 72 5.52 20.93 -2.12
N HIS A 73 6.00 22.17 -2.09
CA HIS A 73 7.26 22.59 -2.73
C HIS A 73 8.53 22.04 -2.03
N TRP A 74 8.40 21.08 -1.12
CA TRP A 74 9.53 20.47 -0.43
C TRP A 74 10.15 19.37 -1.29
N PHE A 75 11.42 19.59 -1.69
CA PHE A 75 12.22 18.71 -2.55
C PHE A 75 12.27 17.24 -2.07
N TYR A 76 12.15 17.00 -0.76
CA TYR A 76 12.22 15.67 -0.16
C TYR A 76 10.88 14.97 0.09
N ALA A 77 9.73 15.65 -0.10
CA ALA A 77 8.44 15.04 0.21
C ALA A 77 8.10 13.84 -0.70
N ARG A 78 8.51 13.90 -1.98
CA ARG A 78 8.33 12.83 -2.97
C ARG A 78 9.08 11.53 -2.62
N PRO A 79 10.41 11.53 -2.38
CA PRO A 79 11.14 10.30 -2.06
C PRO A 79 10.69 9.70 -0.72
N ILE A 80 10.31 10.53 0.27
CA ILE A 80 9.78 10.04 1.55
C ILE A 80 8.45 9.29 1.33
N LEU A 81 7.53 9.86 0.54
CA LEU A 81 6.27 9.21 0.23
C LEU A 81 6.48 7.86 -0.49
N ILE A 82 7.36 7.83 -1.49
CA ILE A 82 7.70 6.61 -2.23
C ILE A 82 8.26 5.55 -1.30
N ALA A 83 9.19 5.91 -0.42
CA ALA A 83 9.79 4.99 0.53
C ALA A 83 8.74 4.41 1.50
N MET A 84 7.85 5.25 2.04
CA MET A 84 6.75 4.80 2.92
C MET A 84 5.80 3.84 2.21
N LEU A 85 5.39 4.17 0.98
CA LEU A 85 4.51 3.33 0.18
C LEU A 85 5.18 1.99 -0.16
N ILE A 86 6.40 2.01 -0.70
CA ILE A 86 7.13 0.78 -1.03
C ILE A 86 7.30 -0.09 0.22
N PHE A 87 7.68 0.51 1.36
CA PHE A 87 7.86 -0.24 2.61
C PHE A 87 6.56 -0.98 3.00
N VAL A 88 5.45 -0.27 3.06
CA VAL A 88 4.13 -0.85 3.38
C VAL A 88 3.76 -1.95 2.39
N TRP A 89 3.78 -1.65 1.09
CA TRP A 89 3.34 -2.60 0.06
C TRP A 89 4.23 -3.85 0.01
N VAL A 90 5.54 -3.72 0.20
CA VAL A 90 6.48 -4.86 0.29
C VAL A 90 6.20 -5.70 1.53
N THR A 91 5.93 -5.09 2.69
CA THR A 91 5.58 -5.82 3.92
C THR A 91 4.34 -6.68 3.70
N PHE A 92 3.28 -6.14 3.10
CA PHE A 92 2.07 -6.91 2.77
C PHE A 92 2.30 -7.95 1.67
N PHE A 93 3.11 -7.65 0.65
CA PHE A 93 3.49 -8.62 -0.38
C PHE A 93 4.21 -9.83 0.22
N CYS A 94 5.19 -9.59 1.10
CA CYS A 94 5.86 -10.68 1.84
C CYS A 94 4.88 -11.46 2.71
N GLY A 95 3.94 -10.79 3.38
CA GLY A 95 2.89 -11.45 4.16
C GLY A 95 2.03 -12.38 3.30
N PHE A 96 1.58 -11.91 2.13
CA PHE A 96 0.83 -12.76 1.18
C PHE A 96 1.66 -13.92 0.65
N LEU A 97 2.95 -13.72 0.33
CA LEU A 97 3.82 -14.82 -0.12
C LEU A 97 4.01 -15.90 0.94
N ILE A 98 4.22 -15.52 2.20
CA ILE A 98 4.37 -16.50 3.29
C ILE A 98 3.06 -17.26 3.47
N HIS A 99 1.93 -16.56 3.49
CA HIS A 99 0.61 -17.18 3.58
C HIS A 99 0.31 -18.13 2.42
N ASP A 100 0.70 -17.78 1.19
CA ASP A 100 0.53 -18.64 0.02
C ASP A 100 1.35 -19.93 0.13
N ILE A 101 2.59 -19.84 0.64
CA ILE A 101 3.43 -20.99 0.95
C ILE A 101 2.79 -21.87 2.02
N GLU A 102 2.23 -21.26 3.08
CA GLU A 102 1.60 -21.99 4.19
C GLU A 102 0.30 -22.71 3.78
N ILE A 103 -0.50 -22.12 2.87
CA ILE A 103 -1.70 -22.75 2.31
C ILE A 103 -1.37 -23.76 1.18
N GLY A 104 -0.16 -23.68 0.61
CA GLY A 104 0.19 -24.45 -0.59
C GLY A 104 -0.49 -23.93 -1.86
N ALA A 105 -0.92 -22.67 -1.86
CA ALA A 105 -1.47 -21.99 -3.04
C ALA A 105 -0.32 -21.48 -3.91
N ILE A 106 -0.49 -21.55 -5.24
CA ILE A 106 0.57 -21.18 -6.19
C ILE A 106 0.88 -19.68 -6.12
N ILE A 107 -0.14 -18.82 -6.21
CA ILE A 107 -0.08 -17.36 -5.99
C ILE A 107 -1.50 -16.86 -5.64
N SER A 108 -1.67 -16.16 -4.53
CA SER A 108 -2.93 -15.51 -4.15
C SER A 108 -3.16 -14.25 -4.98
N PRO A 109 -4.44 -13.92 -5.29
CA PRO A 109 -4.79 -12.63 -5.88
C PRO A 109 -4.19 -11.43 -5.12
N GLY A 110 -4.04 -11.53 -3.79
CA GLY A 110 -3.43 -10.49 -2.96
C GLY A 110 -1.95 -10.24 -3.29
N ALA A 111 -1.17 -11.31 -3.53
CA ALA A 111 0.24 -11.21 -3.92
C ALA A 111 0.41 -10.60 -5.31
N VAL A 112 -0.45 -10.95 -6.27
CA VAL A 112 -0.43 -10.35 -7.62
C VAL A 112 -0.74 -8.86 -7.57
N LEU A 113 -1.78 -8.47 -6.82
CA LEU A 113 -2.18 -7.08 -6.67
C LEU A 113 -1.08 -6.24 -6.01
N THR A 114 -0.55 -6.71 -4.88
CA THR A 114 0.53 -6.01 -4.17
C THR A 114 1.80 -5.91 -5.01
N GLY A 115 2.20 -6.98 -5.71
CA GLY A 115 3.32 -6.95 -6.65
C GLY A 115 3.12 -5.95 -7.81
N GLY A 116 1.90 -5.91 -8.38
CA GLY A 116 1.55 -4.96 -9.43
C GLY A 116 1.64 -3.50 -8.97
N VAL A 117 1.17 -3.19 -7.76
CA VAL A 117 1.25 -1.85 -7.18
C VAL A 117 2.71 -1.45 -6.90
N ILE A 118 3.54 -2.37 -6.37
CA ILE A 118 4.98 -2.12 -6.16
C ILE A 118 5.68 -1.80 -7.48
N PHE A 119 5.44 -2.60 -8.52
CA PHE A 119 6.03 -2.36 -9.85
C PHE A 119 5.62 -0.98 -10.37
N ARG A 120 4.35 -0.62 -10.20
CA ARG A 120 3.81 0.65 -10.66
C ARG A 120 4.41 1.85 -9.90
N ILE A 121 4.53 1.78 -8.57
CA ILE A 121 5.17 2.82 -7.74
C ILE A 121 6.63 2.99 -8.15
N THR A 122 7.34 1.87 -8.32
CA THR A 122 8.76 1.87 -8.73
C THR A 122 8.94 2.45 -10.13
N SER A 123 8.11 2.05 -11.09
CA SER A 123 8.14 2.63 -12.45
C SER A 123 7.90 4.13 -12.42
N TYR A 124 6.94 4.63 -11.63
CA TYR A 124 6.71 6.07 -11.47
C TYR A 124 7.81 6.80 -10.71
N ALA A 125 8.53 6.11 -9.83
CA ALA A 125 9.70 6.66 -9.16
C ALA A 125 10.84 6.92 -10.16
N PHE A 126 11.02 6.04 -11.14
CA PHE A 126 12.07 6.16 -12.16
C PHE A 126 11.68 6.96 -13.41
N THR A 127 10.40 6.97 -13.79
CA THR A 127 9.91 7.61 -15.04
C THR A 127 9.20 8.94 -14.79
N GLY A 128 8.89 9.28 -13.55
CA GLY A 128 8.32 10.59 -13.24
C GLY A 128 9.39 11.68 -13.35
N ASP A 129 9.72 12.07 -14.57
CA ASP A 129 10.49 13.27 -14.90
C ASP A 129 9.70 14.53 -14.49
N ASP A 130 10.43 15.57 -14.08
CA ASP A 130 9.94 16.84 -13.52
C ASP A 130 8.93 17.61 -14.42
#